data_AF-A0A925PE88-F1
#
_entry.id   AF-A0A925PE88-F1
#
_cell.length_a   1.000
_cell.length_b   1.000
_cell.length_c   1.000
_cell.angle_alpha   90.00
_cell.angle_beta   90.00
_cell.angle_gamma   90.00
#
_symmetry.space_group_name_H-M   'P 1'
#
loop_
_entity.id
_entity.type
_entity.pdbx_description
1 polymer ?
#
loop_
_entity_poly.entity_id
_entity_poly.type
_entity_poly.pdbx_seq_one_letter_code
_entity_poly.pdbx_strand_id
1 'polypeptide(L)' 'MTLTLTEKLISASLVEGQMIRGQRIGIRAHQTLSHDVNGVMSYLVLEAMGLEKVKVELAVHY' A
#
# COMPACT_ATOMS: atom_id res chain seq x y z
N MET A 1 23.51 -5.60 -12.03
CA MET A 1 23.65 -4.56 -10.99
C MET A 1 23.18 -5.15 -9.67
N THR A 2 23.94 -4.96 -8.60
CA THR A 2 23.56 -5.43 -7.27
C THR A 2 22.50 -4.49 -6.70
N LEU A 3 21.28 -4.99 -6.51
CA LEU A 3 20.19 -4.22 -5.90
C LEU A 3 20.44 -4.03 -4.40
N THR A 4 20.10 -2.85 -3.88
CA THR A 4 19.97 -2.60 -2.44
C THR A 4 18.83 -3.42 -1.85
N LEU A 5 18.79 -3.55 -0.51
CA LEU A 5 17.68 -4.22 0.16
C LEU A 5 16.32 -3.57 -0.18
N THR A 6 16.25 -2.25 -0.17
CA THR A 6 15.02 -1.50 -0.49
C THR A 6 14.57 -1.78 -1.93
N GLU A 7 15.49 -1.77 -2.91
CA GLU A 7 15.15 -2.07 -4.30
C GLU A 7 14.68 -3.52 -4.48
N LYS A 8 15.23 -4.48 -3.71
CA LYS A 8 14.74 -5.87 -3.70
C LYS A 8 13.30 -5.95 -3.15
N LEU A 9 13.00 -5.26 -2.06
CA LEU A 9 11.67 -5.25 -1.45
C LEU A 9 10.63 -4.59 -2.35
N ILE A 10 10.98 -3.45 -2.96
CA ILE A 10 10.13 -2.77 -3.95
C ILE A 10 9.91 -3.68 -5.16
N SER A 11 10.96 -4.29 -5.69
CA SER A 11 10.86 -5.22 -6.83
C SER A 11 9.92 -6.39 -6.55
N ALA A 12 9.94 -6.93 -5.34
CA ALA A 12 9.06 -8.04 -4.95
C ALA A 12 7.57 -7.61 -4.82
N SER A 13 7.32 -6.31 -4.68
CA SER A 13 5.98 -5.73 -4.45
C SER A 13 5.45 -4.95 -5.65
N LEU A 14 6.20 -4.88 -6.75
CA LEU A 14 5.88 -4.08 -7.93
C LEU A 14 4.69 -4.69 -8.69
N VAL A 15 3.67 -3.89 -8.96
CA VAL A 15 2.48 -4.31 -9.73
C VAL A 15 2.29 -3.51 -11.02
N GLU A 16 2.91 -2.33 -11.12
CA GLU A 16 2.81 -1.46 -12.30
C GLU A 16 4.08 -0.58 -12.45
N GLY A 17 4.46 -0.29 -13.70
CA GLY A 17 5.58 0.61 -14.02
C GLY A 17 6.95 -0.06 -14.05
N GLN A 18 8.00 0.75 -14.11
CA GLN A 18 9.40 0.30 -14.15
C GLN A 18 10.20 0.97 -13.03
N MET A 19 11.14 0.25 -12.41
CA MET A 19 11.99 0.78 -11.33
C MET A 19 13.09 1.71 -11.86
N ILE A 20 12.68 2.82 -12.49
CA ILE A 20 13.52 3.90 -12.98
C ILE A 20 13.35 5.09 -12.05
N ARG A 21 14.46 5.65 -11.56
CA ARG A 21 14.44 6.78 -10.62
C ARG A 21 13.69 7.97 -11.23
N GLY A 22 12.80 8.58 -10.44
CA GLY A 22 11.96 9.69 -10.87
C GLY A 22 10.69 9.30 -11.62
N GLN A 23 10.48 8.01 -11.94
CA GLN A 23 9.23 7.54 -12.53
C GLN A 23 8.25 7.02 -11.47
N ARG A 24 6.95 7.12 -11.78
CA ARG A 24 5.90 6.54 -10.94
C ARG A 24 5.84 5.03 -11.12
N ILE A 25 5.59 4.34 -10.02
CA ILE A 25 5.37 2.90 -9.97
C ILE A 25 4.15 2.59 -9.10
N GLY A 26 3.47 1.50 -9.41
CA GLY A 26 2.46 0.90 -8.55
C GLY A 26 3.09 -0.19 -7.69
N ILE A 27 2.89 -0.11 -6.37
CA ILE A 27 3.32 -1.15 -5.42
C ILE A 27 2.11 -1.73 -4.71
N ARG A 28 2.14 -3.04 -4.45
CA ARG A 28 1.15 -3.71 -3.62
C ARG A 28 1.44 -3.40 -2.14
N ALA A 29 0.46 -2.81 -1.47
CA ALA A 29 0.46 -2.74 -0.02
C ALA A 29 0.11 -4.12 0.56
N HIS A 30 1.01 -4.70 1.36
CA HIS A 30 0.79 -6.00 2.00
C HIS A 30 -0.08 -5.88 3.26
N GLN A 31 0.12 -4.80 4.01
CA GLN A 31 -0.59 -4.55 5.26
C GLN A 31 -0.90 -3.07 5.43
N THR A 32 -1.96 -2.78 6.18
CA THR A 32 -2.30 -1.42 6.63
C THR A 32 -2.40 -1.39 8.14
N LEU A 33 -1.75 -0.42 8.77
CA LEU A 33 -1.86 -0.11 10.18
C LEU A 33 -2.44 1.30 10.31
N SER A 34 -3.56 1.41 11.01
CA SER A 34 -4.24 2.69 11.27
C SER A 34 -4.29 2.98 12.76
N HIS A 35 -4.21 4.26 13.12
CA HIS A 35 -4.23 4.75 14.49
C HIS A 35 -5.15 5.96 14.63
N ASP A 36 -5.75 6.10 15.81
CA ASP A 36 -6.52 7.29 16.23
C ASP A 36 -7.60 7.69 15.18
N VAL A 37 -7.99 8.97 15.15
CA VAL A 37 -9.00 9.54 14.22
C VAL A 37 -8.64 9.41 12.73
N ASN A 38 -7.38 9.20 12.37
CA ASN A 38 -6.98 8.99 10.96
C ASN A 38 -7.52 7.66 10.40
N GLY A 39 -7.74 6.66 11.26
CA GLY A 39 -8.42 5.42 10.89
C GLY A 39 -9.88 5.70 10.49
N VAL A 40 -10.60 6.49 11.28
CA VAL A 40 -12.02 6.80 11.06
C VAL A 40 -12.24 7.45 9.69
N MET A 41 -11.44 8.46 9.34
CA MET A 41 -11.55 9.12 8.03
C MET A 41 -11.26 8.16 6.88
N SER A 42 -10.30 7.25 7.04
CA SER A 42 -9.98 6.24 6.02
C SER A 42 -11.13 5.26 5.79
N TYR A 43 -11.83 4.86 6.86
CA TYR A 43 -13.00 3.99 6.76
C TYR A 43 -14.21 4.69 6.14
N LEU A 44 -14.48 5.95 6.48
CA LEU A 44 -15.55 6.73 5.85
C LEU A 44 -15.33 6.89 4.34
N VAL A 45 -14.09 7.10 3.92
CA VAL A 45 -13.73 7.15 2.49
C VAL A 45 -13.92 5.78 1.84
N LEU A 46 -13.53 4.69 2.51
CA LEU A 46 -13.77 3.33 2.00
C LEU A 46 -15.26 3.05 1.78
N GLU A 47 -16.10 3.44 2.74
CA GLU A 47 -17.57 3.34 2.68
C GLU A 47 -18.14 4.19 1.54
N ALA A 48 -17.71 5.45 1.42
CA ALA A 48 -18.14 6.35 0.33
C ALA A 48 -17.73 5.84 -1.07
N MET A 49 -16.63 5.08 -1.17
CA MET A 49 -16.22 4.42 -2.40
C MET A 49 -17.00 3.12 -2.70
N GLY A 50 -17.92 2.72 -1.82
CA GLY A 50 -18.71 1.49 -1.97
C GLY A 50 -17.89 0.21 -1.82
N LEU A 51 -16.77 0.25 -1.10
CA LEU A 51 -15.90 -0.90 -0.90
C LEU A 51 -16.27 -1.62 0.40
N GLU A 52 -16.82 -2.83 0.27
CA GLU A 52 -17.29 -3.62 1.42
C GLU A 52 -16.15 -4.25 2.24
N LYS A 53 -14.95 -4.40 1.65
CA LYS A 53 -13.80 -5.05 2.30
C LYS A 53 -12.49 -4.40 1.90
N VAL A 54 -11.54 -4.40 2.83
CA VAL A 54 -10.14 -4.09 2.55
C VAL A 54 -9.55 -5.11 1.57
N LYS A 55 -8.64 -4.65 0.71
CA LYS A 55 -7.97 -5.50 -0.30
C LYS A 55 -6.59 -6.00 0.13
N VAL A 56 -6.14 -5.58 1.32
CA VAL A 56 -4.85 -6.00 1.87
C VAL A 56 -4.99 -7.27 2.68
N GLU A 57 -3.90 -8.03 2.82
CA GLU A 57 -3.89 -9.31 3.53
C GLU A 57 -4.13 -9.14 5.03
N LEU A 58 -3.60 -8.06 5.61
CA LEU A 58 -3.76 -7.72 7.01
C LEU A 58 -4.07 -6.24 7.17
N ALA A 59 -5.20 -5.93 7.80
CA ALA A 59 -5.57 -4.58 8.20
C ALA A 59 -5.79 -4.54 9.72
N VAL A 60 -5.07 -3.67 10.41
CA VAL A 60 -5.16 -3.50 11.86
C VAL A 60 -5.49 -2.06 12.21
N HIS A 61 -6.38 -1.87 13.18
CA HIS A 61 -6.65 -0.60 13.83
C HIS A 61 -6.28 -0.70 15.30
N TYR A 62 -5.47 0.24 15.77
CA TYR A 62 -5.00 0.30 17.17
C TYR A 62 -5.26 1.68 17.75
#